data_AF-A0A838N2E1-F1
#
_entry.id   AF-A0A838N2E1-F1
#
_cell.length_a   1.000
_cell.length_b   1.000
_cell.length_c   1.000
_cell.angle_alpha   90.00
_cell.angle_beta   90.00
_cell.angle_gamma   90.00
#
_symmetry.space_group_name_H-M   'P 1'
#
loop_
_entity.id
_entity.type
_entity.pdbx_description
1 polymer ?
#
loop_
_entity_poly.entity_id
_entity_poly.type
_entity_poly.pdbx_seq_one_letter_code
_entity_poly.pdbx_strand_id
1 'polypeptide(L)'
;MLHDYLSMIRANCRERFTATDFDFVVRTLGRSPVDCVSLVDLLSDATTRDSVLDHPRLVDAILSNAGQLSISSQFYFYVLARHVLQQAGINDRKLCDYVASLLETFSRINGLQAPAFRR
;
A
#
# COMPACT_ATOMS: atom_id res chain seq x y z
N MET A 1 4.07 -24.96 23.84
CA MET A 1 2.70 -24.72 23.35
C MET A 1 2.34 -23.23 23.53
N LEU A 2 3.11 -22.32 22.91
CA LEU A 2 2.95 -20.85 22.99
C LEU A 2 3.86 -20.19 21.93
N HIS A 3 3.97 -20.76 20.73
CA HIS A 3 4.94 -20.30 19.71
C HIS A 3 4.36 -19.29 18.71
N ASP A 4 3.16 -18.77 18.97
CA ASP A 4 2.52 -17.71 18.19
C ASP A 4 1.51 -16.98 19.07
N TYR A 5 2.00 -16.09 19.94
CA TYR A 5 1.32 -14.82 20.06
C TYR A 5 1.34 -14.27 18.64
N LEU A 6 0.25 -14.44 17.87
CA LEU A 6 0.02 -13.70 16.62
C LEU A 6 0.51 -12.29 16.89
N SER A 7 1.65 -11.92 16.31
CA SER A 7 2.29 -10.64 16.59
C SER A 7 1.21 -9.59 16.45
N MET A 8 0.80 -8.97 17.56
CA MET A 8 -0.44 -8.21 17.63
C MET A 8 -0.47 -7.26 16.44
N ILE A 9 -1.40 -7.50 15.50
CA ILE A 9 -1.40 -6.79 14.22
C ILE A 9 -1.62 -5.31 14.51
N ARG A 10 -0.58 -4.51 14.27
CA ARG A 10 -0.62 -3.07 14.51
C ARG A 10 -1.22 -2.36 13.30
N ALA A 11 -2.15 -1.45 13.57
CA ALA A 11 -2.72 -0.54 12.59
C ALA A 11 -1.74 0.61 12.27
N ASN A 12 -0.48 0.29 11.95
CA ASN A 12 0.58 1.24 11.60
C ASN A 12 1.14 1.00 10.19
N CYS A 13 0.30 0.50 9.29
CA CYS A 13 0.69 0.12 7.92
C CYS A 13 1.38 1.29 7.18
N ARG A 14 0.81 2.51 7.28
CA ARG A 14 1.34 3.73 6.65
C ARG A 14 2.74 4.16 7.12
N GLU A 15 3.17 3.75 8.31
CA GLU A 15 4.53 4.05 8.81
C GLU A 15 5.59 3.13 8.19
N ARG A 16 5.18 2.06 7.51
CA ARG A 16 6.06 1.02 6.97
C ARG A 16 6.25 1.11 5.46
N PHE A 17 5.71 2.15 4.82
CA PHE A 17 5.92 2.38 3.39
C PHE A 17 7.38 2.67 3.09
N THR A 18 7.83 2.15 1.96
CA THR A 18 9.22 2.18 1.52
C THR A 18 9.44 3.31 0.51
N ALA A 19 10.70 3.65 0.25
CA ALA A 19 11.05 4.61 -0.80
C ALA A 19 10.53 4.17 -2.19
N THR A 20 10.51 2.86 -2.46
CA THR A 20 9.98 2.30 -3.71
C THR A 20 8.47 2.53 -3.85
N ASP A 21 7.72 2.48 -2.74
CA ASP A 21 6.28 2.78 -2.74
C ASP A 21 6.03 4.25 -3.07
N PHE A 22 6.83 5.15 -2.52
CA PHE A 22 6.74 6.58 -2.83
C PHE A 22 7.14 6.89 -4.27
N ASP A 23 8.19 6.25 -4.80
CA ASP A 23 8.55 6.37 -6.22
C ASP A 23 7.39 5.94 -7.13
N PHE A 24 6.72 4.82 -6.80
CA PHE A 24 5.55 4.37 -7.53
C PHE A 24 4.43 5.42 -7.53
N VAL A 25 4.12 6.02 -6.38
CA VAL A 25 3.09 7.08 -6.29
C VAL A 25 3.46 8.29 -7.15
N VAL A 26 4.70 8.76 -7.05
CA VAL A 26 5.19 9.92 -7.81
C VAL A 26 5.14 9.64 -9.30
N ARG A 27 5.57 8.46 -9.75
CA ARG A 27 5.51 8.06 -11.17
C ARG A 27 4.10 7.88 -11.69
N THR A 28 3.17 7.46 -10.84
CA THR A 28 1.77 7.22 -11.23
C THR A 28 0.96 8.52 -11.30
N LEU A 29 1.20 9.45 -10.38
CA LEU A 29 0.39 10.67 -10.24
C LEU A 29 1.06 11.90 -10.85
N GLY A 30 2.38 11.94 -10.91
CA GLY A 30 3.15 13.04 -11.49
C GLY A 30 2.89 13.18 -12.99
N ARG A 31 2.45 14.37 -13.40
CA ARG A 31 2.24 14.72 -14.83
C ARG A 31 3.38 15.55 -15.40
N SER A 32 4.19 16.16 -14.53
CA SER A 32 5.34 16.98 -14.86
C SER A 32 6.40 16.91 -13.76
N PRO A 33 7.66 17.32 -14.03
CA PRO A 33 8.71 17.34 -13.02
C PRO A 33 8.38 18.19 -11.78
N VAL A 34 7.63 19.28 -11.95
CA VAL A 34 7.19 20.16 -10.85
C VAL A 34 6.15 19.46 -9.98
N ASP A 35 5.21 18.72 -10.58
CA ASP A 35 4.22 17.92 -9.84
C ASP A 35 4.90 16.83 -9.03
N CYS A 36 5.96 16.21 -9.56
CA CYS A 36 6.71 15.18 -8.85
C CYS A 36 7.34 15.72 -7.56
N VAL A 37 7.92 16.92 -7.59
CA VAL A 37 8.49 17.57 -6.39
C VAL A 37 7.38 17.86 -5.38
N SER A 38 6.26 18.43 -5.82
CA SER A 38 5.12 18.70 -4.94
C SER A 38 4.53 17.44 -4.31
N LEU A 39 4.49 16.32 -5.05
CA LEU A 39 4.02 15.03 -4.53
C LEU A 39 4.94 14.46 -3.45
N VAL A 40 6.26 14.65 -3.54
CA VAL A 40 7.20 14.23 -2.50
C VAL A 40 6.94 14.99 -1.20
N ASP A 41 6.69 16.30 -1.29
CA ASP A 41 6.34 17.12 -0.12
C ASP A 41 5.02 16.68 0.50
N LEU A 42 3.99 16.40 -0.31
CA LEU A 42 2.69 15.89 0.16
C LEU A 42 2.78 14.48 0.77
N LEU A 43 3.68 13.62 0.29
CA LEU A 43 3.88 12.30 0.88
C LEU A 43 4.62 12.35 2.22
N SER A 44 5.32 13.45 2.51
CA SER A 44 6.05 13.66 3.76
C SER A 44 5.14 14.11 4.91
N ASP A 45 4.03 14.78 4.61
CA ASP A 45 3.02 15.15 5.61
C ASP A 45 1.91 14.07 5.72
N ALA A 46 1.56 13.69 6.95
CA ALA A 46 0.66 12.55 7.17
C ALA A 46 -0.77 12.78 6.66
N THR A 47 -1.27 14.02 6.73
CA THR A 47 -2.66 14.35 6.36
C THR A 47 -2.81 14.44 4.85
N THR A 48 -1.84 15.08 4.20
CA THR A 48 -1.80 15.21 2.74
C THR A 48 -1.48 13.87 2.07
N ARG A 49 -0.58 13.06 2.65
CA ARG A 49 -0.32 11.68 2.21
C ARG A 49 -1.59 10.85 2.13
N ASP A 50 -2.45 10.92 3.14
CA ASP A 50 -3.72 10.19 3.17
C ASP A 50 -4.63 10.54 1.98
N SER A 51 -4.60 11.79 1.53
CA SER A 51 -5.37 12.25 0.37
C SER A 51 -4.74 11.78 -0.95
N VAL A 52 -3.41 11.76 -1.03
CA VAL A 52 -2.66 11.24 -2.18
C VAL A 52 -2.90 9.74 -2.37
N LEU A 53 -2.92 8.97 -1.27
CA LEU A 53 -3.14 7.52 -1.29
C LEU A 53 -4.58 7.12 -1.68
N ASP A 54 -5.54 8.03 -1.52
CA ASP A 54 -6.93 7.81 -1.92
C ASP A 54 -7.15 8.04 -3.43
N HIS A 55 -6.10 8.44 -4.17
CA HIS A 55 -6.25 8.77 -5.58
C HIS A 55 -6.56 7.49 -6.42
N PRO A 56 -7.69 7.44 -7.16
CA PRO A 56 -8.16 6.21 -7.83
C PRO A 56 -7.16 5.62 -8.83
N ARG A 57 -6.38 6.49 -9.50
CA ARG A 57 -5.30 6.08 -10.41
C ARG A 57 -4.27 5.13 -9.80
N LEU A 58 -4.05 5.15 -8.49
CA LEU A 58 -3.13 4.22 -7.84
C LEU A 58 -3.61 2.77 -7.98
N VAL A 59 -4.92 2.55 -7.81
CA VAL A 59 -5.55 1.23 -7.97
C VAL A 59 -5.47 0.81 -9.43
N ASP A 60 -5.84 1.69 -10.35
CA ASP A 60 -5.78 1.42 -11.80
C ASP A 60 -4.36 1.02 -12.22
N ALA A 61 -3.35 1.74 -11.74
CA ALA A 61 -1.95 1.47 -12.05
C ALA A 61 -1.47 0.13 -11.47
N ILE A 62 -1.87 -0.21 -10.24
CA ILE A 62 -1.56 -1.50 -9.61
C ILE A 62 -2.18 -2.65 -10.41
N LEU A 63 -3.47 -2.55 -10.74
CA LEU A 63 -4.19 -3.62 -11.43
C LEU A 63 -3.73 -3.78 -12.90
N SER A 64 -3.36 -2.68 -13.55
CA SER A 64 -2.92 -2.72 -14.96
C SER A 64 -1.49 -3.21 -15.14
N ASN A 65 -0.64 -3.13 -14.11
CA ASN A 65 0.80 -3.45 -14.19
C ASN A 65 1.23 -4.59 -13.26
N ALA A 66 0.33 -5.52 -12.92
CA ALA A 66 0.57 -6.57 -11.93
C ALA A 66 1.85 -7.41 -12.18
N GLY A 67 2.29 -7.56 -13.44
CA GLY A 67 3.50 -8.32 -13.80
C GLY A 67 4.84 -7.62 -13.57
N GLN A 68 4.87 -6.29 -13.37
CA GLN A 68 6.10 -5.51 -13.17
C GLN A 68 6.03 -4.63 -11.91
N LEU A 69 5.19 -5.03 -10.97
CA LEU A 69 4.87 -4.22 -9.80
C LEU A 69 6.01 -4.31 -8.78
N SER A 70 6.84 -3.26 -8.74
CA SER A 70 7.92 -3.11 -7.77
C SER A 70 7.46 -2.27 -6.57
N ILE A 71 6.47 -2.76 -5.80
CA ILE A 71 6.00 -2.12 -4.57
C ILE A 71 5.99 -3.12 -3.41
N SER A 72 5.98 -2.62 -2.19
CA SER A 72 5.89 -3.44 -0.99
C SER A 72 4.50 -4.08 -0.88
N SER A 73 4.45 -5.30 -0.33
CA SER A 73 3.17 -5.98 -0.07
C SER A 73 2.28 -5.15 0.87
N GLN A 74 2.87 -4.41 1.82
CA GLN A 74 2.10 -3.52 2.70
C GLN A 74 1.36 -2.45 1.90
N PHE A 75 2.07 -1.74 1.02
CA PHE A 75 1.49 -0.67 0.21
C PHE A 75 0.45 -1.22 -0.77
N TYR A 76 0.73 -2.36 -1.41
CA TYR A 76 -0.22 -3.05 -2.27
C TYR A 76 -1.55 -3.33 -1.56
N PHE A 77 -1.52 -3.97 -0.39
CA PHE A 77 -2.74 -4.28 0.35
C PHE A 77 -3.43 -3.04 0.89
N TYR A 78 -2.69 -2.01 1.30
CA TYR A 78 -3.28 -0.75 1.75
C TYR A 78 -4.11 -0.07 0.65
N VAL A 79 -3.54 0.12 -0.54
CA VAL A 79 -4.22 0.82 -1.64
C VAL A 79 -5.48 0.08 -2.08
N LEU A 80 -5.42 -1.25 -2.19
CA LEU A 80 -6.58 -2.05 -2.57
C LEU A 80 -7.66 -2.09 -1.47
N ALA A 81 -7.26 -2.29 -0.21
CA ALA A 81 -8.20 -2.27 0.91
C ALA A 81 -8.87 -0.90 1.03
N ARG A 82 -8.11 0.19 0.86
CA ARG A 82 -8.63 1.55 0.92
C ARG A 82 -9.71 1.78 -0.14
N HIS A 83 -9.43 1.36 -1.37
CA HIS A 83 -10.38 1.47 -2.48
C HIS A 83 -11.69 0.76 -2.21
N VAL A 84 -11.64 -0.51 -1.78
CA VAL A 84 -12.84 -1.30 -1.50
C VAL A 84 -13.62 -0.73 -0.31
N LEU A 85 -12.93 -0.32 0.76
CA LEU A 85 -13.58 0.30 1.92
C LEU A 85 -14.27 1.61 1.55
N GLN A 86 -13.64 2.46 0.72
CA GLN A 86 -14.27 3.69 0.22
C GLN A 86 -15.52 3.40 -0.61
N GLN A 87 -15.47 2.38 -1.49
CA GLN A 87 -16.64 1.95 -2.26
C GLN A 87 -17.79 1.46 -1.36
N ALA A 88 -17.47 0.87 -0.22
CA ALA A 88 -18.44 0.48 0.81
C ALA A 88 -18.90 1.64 1.72
N GLY A 89 -18.44 2.88 1.47
CA GLY A 89 -18.75 4.05 2.30
C GLY A 89 -17.99 4.11 3.64
N ILE A 90 -16.96 3.27 3.81
CA ILE A 90 -16.17 3.16 5.03
C ILE A 90 -14.92 4.04 4.91
N ASN A 91 -14.87 5.09 5.74
CA ASN A 91 -13.78 6.08 5.73
C ASN A 91 -12.78 5.96 6.89
N ASP A 92 -12.89 4.90 7.70
CA ASP A 92 -11.98 4.68 8.82
C ASP A 92 -10.58 4.24 8.34
N ARG A 93 -9.60 5.12 8.53
CA ARG A 93 -8.20 4.89 8.15
C ARG A 93 -7.53 3.81 9.00
N LYS A 94 -7.85 3.73 10.29
CA LYS A 94 -7.28 2.72 11.19
C LYS A 94 -7.78 1.33 10.84
N LEU A 95 -9.05 1.23 10.44
CA LEU A 95 -9.59 -0.03 9.92
C LEU A 95 -8.84 -0.46 8.64
N CYS A 96 -8.59 0.48 7.72
CA CYS A 96 -7.79 0.20 6.53
C CYS A 96 -6.37 -0.26 6.88
N ASP A 97 -5.70 0.42 7.81
CA ASP A 97 -4.36 0.02 8.30
C ASP A 97 -4.38 -1.39 8.90
N TYR A 98 -5.41 -1.72 9.69
CA TYR A 98 -5.55 -3.04 10.29
C TYR A 98 -5.76 -4.13 9.24
N VAL A 99 -6.68 -3.93 8.29
CA VAL A 99 -6.95 -4.88 7.20
C VAL A 99 -5.71 -5.08 6.33
N ALA A 100 -5.01 -4.00 5.98
CA ALA A 100 -3.78 -4.08 5.19
C ALA A 100 -2.68 -4.86 5.93
N SER A 101 -2.45 -4.56 7.21
CA SER A 101 -1.47 -5.28 8.03
C SER A 101 -1.86 -6.76 8.23
N LEU A 102 -3.16 -7.06 8.36
CA LEU A 102 -3.69 -8.42 8.46
C LEU A 102 -3.42 -9.21 7.18
N LEU A 103 -3.79 -8.67 6.02
CA LEU A 103 -3.57 -9.30 4.72
C LEU A 103 -2.08 -9.53 4.45
N GLU A 104 -1.24 -8.55 4.78
CA GLU A 104 0.21 -8.69 4.63
C GLU A 104 0.78 -9.80 5.53
N THR A 105 0.35 -9.86 6.79
CA THR A 105 0.80 -10.88 7.75
C THR A 105 0.43 -12.28 7.24
N PHE A 106 -0.82 -12.49 6.82
CA PHE A 106 -1.27 -13.76 6.27
C PHE A 106 -0.59 -14.10 4.94
N SER A 107 -0.31 -13.11 4.08
CA SER A 107 0.41 -13.31 2.83
C SER A 107 1.85 -13.78 3.05
N ARG A 108 2.52 -13.26 4.09
CA ARG A 108 3.87 -13.71 4.48
C ARG A 108 3.85 -15.12 5.05
N ILE A 109 2.92 -15.41 5.97
CA ILE A 109 2.81 -16.70 6.66
C ILE A 109 2.50 -17.82 5.67
N ASN A 110 1.54 -17.59 4.77
CA ASN A 110 1.10 -18.61 3.81
C ASN A 110 2.03 -18.75 2.61
N GLY A 111 3.14 -18.01 2.55
CA GLY A 111 4.10 -18.12 1.48
C GLY A 111 3.43 -17.95 0.12
N LEU A 112 2.72 -16.83 -0.11
CA LEU A 112 2.53 -16.32 -1.47
C LEU A 112 3.90 -15.85 -2.00
N GLN A 113 4.86 -16.78 -2.06
CA GLN A 113 6.02 -16.64 -2.91
C GLN A 113 5.47 -16.71 -4.32
N ALA A 114 5.68 -15.65 -5.10
CA ALA A 114 5.61 -15.75 -6.54
C ALA A 114 6.35 -17.05 -6.94
N PRO A 115 5.79 -17.87 -7.85
CA PRO A 115 6.44 -19.11 -8.24
C PRO A 115 7.87 -18.75 -8.65
N ALA A 116 8.84 -19.32 -7.94
CA ALA A 116 10.23 -19.19 -8.31
C ALA A 116 10.36 -19.78 -9.71
N PHE A 117 10.40 -18.92 -10.73
CA PHE A 117 10.74 -19.32 -12.08
C PHE A 117 12.23 -19.70 -12.05
N ARG A 118 12.52 -20.92 -11.62
CA ARG A 118 13.82 -21.55 -11.84
C ARG A 118 13.93 -21.82 -13.34
N ARG A 119 14.92 -21.16 -13.93
CA ARG A 119 15.45 -21.44 -15.27
C ARG A 119 15.84 -22.90 -15.42
#